data_AF-A0A7J2LGD2-F1
#
_entry.id   AF-A0A7J2LGD2-F1
#
_cell.length_a   1.000
_cell.length_b   1.000
_cell.length_c   1.000
_cell.angle_alpha   90.00
_cell.angle_beta   90.00
_cell.angle_gamma   90.00
#
_symmetry.space_group_name_H-M   'P 1'
#
loop_
_entity.id
_entity.type
_entity.pdbx_description
1 polymer ?
#
loop_
_entity_poly.entity_id
_entity_poly.type
_entity_poly.pdbx_seq_one_letter_code
_entity_poly.pdbx_strand_id
1 'polypeptide(L)'
;MTLRETTLIEYMTKTEKETKTQVKTQEERETETIPITPPQTETPRNLPDSYLVSVGYDGSSGRAYLKLYEPRSQRIYIWYDDTGHKPYCLTDLTPEELKQLPQLMAHPGLEGFEVVEKYDSLRDRTIKLTKVIAKDPLAIGGRRGAIRELIPREAQDVLGKQARVWEAAIRYHHCYIFDRNLAPGMLYRIVDGKLVQSEVVPEERLEEIRKLMAGEPEEYLKYVEMWAKLLESPAPEFRRVALDIEVFTPVATRVPDAREAEHPIIAVALVPSDGESRVLLLRRQGMKEGDEPLPEGVKLEYYDSEHELLEAVFRVLREYPFVITFNGDNFDLCYIWHRALKLGFKREEIPIRAGKDTYLLSYGIHIDLYKLFHNRALQI
;
A
#
# COMPACT_ATOMS: atom_id res chain seq x y z
N MET A 1 25.73 -3.73 4.81
CA MET A 1 26.13 -4.16 3.45
C MET A 1 25.62 -3.07 2.51
N THR A 2 26.44 -2.09 2.15
CA THR A 2 25.98 -1.02 1.25
C THR A 2 25.89 -1.60 -0.16
N LEU A 3 24.67 -1.75 -0.67
CA LEU A 3 24.43 -2.12 -2.06
C LEU A 3 25.07 -1.04 -2.93
N ARG A 4 26.03 -1.42 -3.78
CA ARG A 4 26.59 -0.51 -4.78
C ARG A 4 25.51 -0.29 -5.84
N GLU A 5 24.91 0.89 -5.86
CA GLU A 5 23.99 1.28 -6.93
C GLU A 5 24.75 1.23 -8.27
N THR A 6 24.39 0.27 -9.13
CA THR A 6 24.89 0.21 -10.50
C THR A 6 23.93 1.03 -11.35
N THR A 7 24.43 2.05 -12.03
CA THR A 7 23.60 2.85 -12.95
C THR A 7 23.27 2.05 -14.21
N LEU A 8 22.21 2.44 -14.90
CA LEU A 8 21.80 1.87 -16.19
C LEU A 8 22.93 2.01 -17.21
N ILE A 9 23.62 3.16 -17.21
CA ILE A 9 24.77 3.40 -18.09
C ILE A 9 25.91 2.44 -17.75
N GLU A 10 26.25 2.25 -16.47
CA GLU A 10 27.25 1.25 -16.09
C GLU A 10 26.84 -0.15 -16.54
N TYR A 11 25.58 -0.53 -16.40
CA TYR A 11 25.08 -1.82 -16.88
C TYR A 11 25.21 -1.96 -18.40
N MET A 12 24.79 -0.95 -19.15
CA MET A 12 24.82 -0.95 -20.62
C MET A 12 26.22 -0.88 -21.21
N THR A 13 27.18 -0.32 -20.48
CA THR A 13 28.56 -0.09 -20.96
C THR A 13 29.58 -1.04 -20.33
N LYS A 14 29.18 -1.90 -19.38
CA LYS A 14 30.09 -2.84 -18.72
C LYS A 14 30.63 -3.90 -19.69
N THR A 15 31.92 -3.77 -19.98
CA THR A 15 32.85 -4.91 -20.07
C THR A 15 33.28 -5.25 -18.63
N GLU A 16 33.17 -6.51 -18.24
CA GLU A 16 33.42 -7.00 -16.87
C GLU A 16 34.77 -6.53 -16.30
N LYS A 17 34.72 -5.70 -15.25
CA LYS A 17 35.84 -5.57 -14.30
C LYS A 17 35.32 -5.48 -12.87
N GLU A 18 35.50 -6.56 -12.13
CA GLU A 18 35.34 -6.59 -10.69
C GLU A 18 36.46 -5.77 -10.03
N THR A 19 36.13 -4.94 -9.06
CA THR A 19 37.13 -4.37 -8.14
C THR A 19 36.55 -4.41 -6.74
N LYS A 20 37.24 -5.12 -5.86
CA LYS A 20 36.94 -5.23 -4.42
C LYS A 20 37.53 -4.03 -3.69
N THR A 21 36.73 -3.39 -2.83
CA THR A 21 37.24 -2.40 -1.89
C THR A 21 36.72 -2.69 -0.48
N GLN A 22 37.63 -2.64 0.49
CA GLN A 22 37.43 -2.86 1.93
C GLN A 22 36.75 -1.67 2.59
N VAL A 23 35.97 -1.92 3.65
CA VAL A 23 35.26 -0.91 4.47
C VAL A 23 35.87 -0.85 5.87
N LYS A 24 36.04 0.37 6.40
CA LYS A 24 36.32 0.68 7.81
C LYS A 24 35.02 1.05 8.54
N THR A 25 34.95 0.72 9.82
CA THR A 25 33.80 0.89 10.72
C THR A 25 34.02 2.03 11.73
N GLN A 26 32.94 2.79 12.02
CA GLN A 26 32.50 3.46 13.28
C GLN A 26 31.57 4.64 12.88
N GLU A 27 30.50 4.99 13.59
CA GLU A 27 30.37 5.26 15.04
C GLU A 27 28.89 5.24 15.49
N GLU A 28 28.67 5.02 16.79
CA GLU A 28 27.38 4.90 17.49
C GLU A 28 26.63 6.25 17.63
N ARG A 29 25.30 6.20 17.78
CA ARG A 29 24.50 7.34 18.28
C ARG A 29 23.53 6.88 19.36
N GLU A 30 23.59 7.59 20.49
CA GLU A 30 22.72 7.48 21.65
C GLU A 30 21.31 8.06 21.41
N THR A 31 20.42 7.61 22.28
CA THR A 31 18.96 7.62 22.41
C THR A 31 18.25 8.98 22.56
N GLU A 32 16.99 9.06 22.11
CA GLU A 32 15.92 9.84 22.77
C GLU A 32 14.56 9.13 22.67
N THR A 33 13.87 8.98 23.80
CA THR A 33 12.50 8.47 23.90
C THR A 33 11.49 9.55 23.51
N ILE A 34 10.76 9.33 22.41
CA ILE A 34 9.75 10.27 21.89
C ILE A 34 8.36 9.96 22.51
N PRO A 35 7.58 10.97 22.96
CA PRO A 35 6.24 10.78 23.50
C PRO A 35 5.24 10.17 22.50
N ILE A 36 4.39 9.30 23.03
CA ILE A 36 3.51 8.40 22.29
C ILE A 36 2.14 9.04 22.12
N THR A 37 1.98 9.80 21.04
CA THR A 37 0.66 10.07 20.46
C THR A 37 0.72 9.62 19.01
N PRO A 38 -0.22 8.79 18.52
CA PRO A 38 -0.26 8.44 17.11
C PRO A 38 -0.37 9.74 16.31
N PRO A 39 0.48 9.96 15.31
CA PRO A 39 0.34 11.11 14.46
C PRO A 39 -0.99 10.99 13.71
N GLN A 40 -2.01 11.70 14.18
CA GLN A 40 -2.75 12.55 13.28
C GLN A 40 -1.75 13.60 12.75
N THR A 41 -0.80 13.19 11.92
CA THR A 41 -0.04 14.15 11.13
C THR A 41 -1.01 14.58 10.06
N GLU A 42 -1.68 15.72 10.30
CA GLU A 42 -2.08 16.57 9.19
C GLU A 42 -0.88 16.61 8.24
N THR A 43 -1.08 16.12 7.02
CA THR A 43 -0.02 16.11 6.04
C THR A 43 0.44 17.55 5.87
N PRO A 44 1.74 17.82 6.06
CA PRO A 44 2.21 19.19 6.08
C PRO A 44 1.94 19.82 4.72
N ARG A 45 1.67 21.12 4.74
CA ARG A 45 1.44 21.89 3.51
C ARG A 45 2.63 21.79 2.55
N ASN A 46 3.84 21.57 3.07
CA ASN A 46 5.00 21.22 2.27
C ASN A 46 5.65 19.96 2.85
N LEU A 47 5.94 18.99 1.99
CA LEU A 47 6.63 17.75 2.32
C LEU A 47 7.77 17.56 1.31
N PRO A 48 9.01 17.30 1.76
CA PRO A 48 10.11 17.03 0.85
C PRO A 48 9.90 15.70 0.10
N ASP A 49 10.85 15.38 -0.78
CA ASP A 49 10.83 14.17 -1.60
C ASP A 49 10.55 12.92 -0.75
N SER A 50 9.44 12.26 -1.07
CA SER A 50 8.88 11.14 -0.34
C SER A 50 8.40 10.08 -1.34
N TYR A 51 8.60 8.81 -1.00
CA TYR A 51 8.24 7.69 -1.87
C TYR A 51 6.74 7.41 -1.79
N LEU A 52 6.08 7.31 -2.94
CA LEU A 52 4.69 6.86 -3.00
C LEU A 52 4.62 5.35 -2.75
N VAL A 53 4.25 4.95 -1.54
CA VAL A 53 4.29 3.52 -1.13
C VAL A 53 2.93 2.84 -1.12
N SER A 54 1.83 3.61 -1.14
CA SER A 54 0.49 3.06 -1.26
C SER A 54 -0.51 4.10 -1.74
N VAL A 55 -1.56 3.64 -2.44
CA VAL A 55 -2.73 4.43 -2.81
C VAL A 55 -3.97 3.70 -2.33
N GLY A 56 -4.87 4.41 -1.67
CA GLY A 56 -6.11 3.87 -1.15
C GLY A 56 -7.30 4.78 -1.39
N TYR A 57 -8.45 4.33 -0.89
CA TYR A 57 -9.68 5.11 -0.88
C TYR A 57 -10.23 5.18 0.53
N ASP A 58 -10.56 6.39 0.97
CA ASP A 58 -11.23 6.63 2.23
C ASP A 58 -12.72 6.87 1.96
N GLY A 59 -13.53 5.87 2.34
CA GLY A 59 -14.98 5.93 2.15
C GLY A 59 -15.67 6.97 3.03
N SER A 60 -15.04 7.42 4.12
CA SER A 60 -15.62 8.44 5.00
C SER A 60 -15.53 9.84 4.41
N SER A 61 -14.37 10.17 3.81
CA SER A 61 -14.15 11.44 3.12
C SER A 61 -14.53 11.42 1.64
N GLY A 62 -14.71 10.22 1.06
CA GLY A 62 -15.07 10.03 -0.35
C GLY A 62 -13.95 10.43 -1.31
N ARG A 63 -12.69 10.22 -0.89
CA ARG A 63 -11.47 10.67 -1.59
C ARG A 63 -10.43 9.56 -1.66
N ALA A 64 -9.61 9.59 -2.72
CA ALA A 64 -8.37 8.84 -2.74
C ALA A 64 -7.38 9.43 -1.72
N TYR A 65 -6.50 8.57 -1.19
CA TYR A 65 -5.37 9.00 -0.38
C TYR A 65 -4.10 8.27 -0.80
N LEU A 66 -2.96 8.89 -0.55
CA LEU A 66 -1.63 8.41 -0.86
C LEU A 66 -0.85 8.30 0.44
N LYS A 67 -0.11 7.21 0.62
CA LYS A 67 0.88 7.06 1.68
C LYS A 67 2.25 7.38 1.12
N LEU A 68 2.88 8.41 1.67
CA LEU A 68 4.17 8.94 1.26
C LEU A 68 5.21 8.65 2.36
N TYR A 69 6.22 7.84 2.05
CA TYR A 69 7.33 7.56 2.96
C TYR A 69 8.44 8.60 2.79
N GLU A 70 8.68 9.43 3.81
CA GLU A 70 9.74 10.44 3.78
C GLU A 70 11.03 9.83 4.38
N PRO A 71 12.11 9.71 3.60
CA PRO A 71 13.27 8.90 3.96
C PRO A 71 14.12 9.48 5.08
N ARG A 72 14.11 10.80 5.34
CA ARG A 72 14.93 11.40 6.41
C ARG A 72 14.31 11.22 7.79
N SER A 73 13.02 11.49 7.91
CA SER A 73 12.23 11.29 9.13
C SER A 73 11.85 9.82 9.32
N GLN A 74 11.93 9.01 8.25
CA GLN A 74 11.54 7.61 8.23
C GLN A 74 10.09 7.40 8.68
N ARG A 75 9.18 8.27 8.21
CA ARG A 75 7.74 8.25 8.55
C ARG A 75 6.88 8.23 7.31
N ILE A 76 5.65 7.72 7.47
CA ILE A 76 4.62 7.78 6.44
C ILE A 76 3.68 8.95 6.72
N TYR A 77 3.41 9.74 5.68
CA TYR A 77 2.44 10.83 5.63
C TYR A 77 1.27 10.45 4.71
N ILE A 78 0.06 10.91 5.03
CA ILE A 78 -1.17 10.56 4.27
C ILE A 78 -1.70 11.80 3.56
N TRP A 79 -1.42 11.91 2.25
CA TRP A 79 -1.95 13.00 1.44
C TRP A 79 -3.30 12.60 0.84
N TYR A 80 -4.30 13.48 0.92
CA TYR A 80 -5.63 13.25 0.37
C TYR A 80 -5.80 13.98 -0.96
N ASP A 81 -6.50 13.34 -1.89
CA ASP A 81 -6.79 13.91 -3.20
C ASP A 81 -7.40 15.32 -3.11
N ASP A 82 -6.83 16.22 -3.91
CA ASP A 82 -7.25 17.61 -4.09
C ASP A 82 -7.94 17.88 -5.43
N THR A 83 -8.02 16.88 -6.32
CA THR A 83 -8.61 17.06 -7.67
C THR A 83 -10.10 16.78 -7.74
N GLY A 84 -10.66 16.10 -6.74
CA GLY A 84 -12.06 15.68 -6.75
C GLY A 84 -12.29 14.48 -7.67
N HIS A 85 -11.27 13.63 -7.88
CA HIS A 85 -11.40 12.45 -8.72
C HIS A 85 -12.46 11.49 -8.17
N LYS A 86 -13.36 11.02 -9.04
CA LYS A 86 -14.49 10.17 -8.67
C LYS A 86 -14.47 8.83 -9.40
N PRO A 87 -14.98 7.75 -8.76
CA PRO A 87 -15.20 6.47 -9.43
C PRO A 87 -16.09 6.62 -10.66
N TYR A 88 -15.81 5.85 -11.71
CA TYR A 88 -16.63 5.86 -12.92
C TYR A 88 -16.58 4.52 -13.67
N CYS A 89 -17.48 4.37 -14.64
CA CYS A 89 -17.36 3.43 -15.74
C CYS A 89 -17.70 4.12 -17.07
N LEU A 90 -17.38 3.49 -18.19
CA LEU A 90 -17.67 4.02 -19.53
C LEU A 90 -18.79 3.22 -20.19
N THR A 91 -19.59 3.86 -21.04
CA THR A 91 -20.63 3.21 -21.85
C THR A 91 -20.79 3.89 -23.21
N ASP A 92 -21.37 3.16 -24.16
CA ASP A 92 -21.65 3.60 -25.53
C ASP A 92 -23.01 4.30 -25.67
N LEU A 93 -23.81 4.31 -24.60
CA LEU A 93 -25.01 5.14 -24.52
C LEU A 93 -24.67 6.61 -24.38
N THR A 94 -25.49 7.48 -24.97
CA THR A 94 -25.37 8.93 -24.77
C THR A 94 -25.94 9.35 -23.40
N PRO A 95 -25.59 10.55 -22.89
CA PRO A 95 -26.18 11.07 -21.66
C PRO A 95 -27.72 11.15 -21.71
N GLU A 96 -28.31 11.41 -22.87
CA GLU A 96 -29.76 11.49 -23.09
C GLU A 96 -30.43 10.11 -23.00
N GLU A 97 -29.75 9.08 -23.49
CA GLU A 97 -30.19 7.69 -23.37
C GLU A 97 -30.10 7.21 -21.92
N LEU A 98 -29.01 7.53 -21.22
CA LEU A 98 -28.83 7.19 -19.80
C LEU A 98 -29.89 7.85 -18.90
N LYS A 99 -30.30 9.09 -19.21
CA LYS A 99 -31.36 9.81 -18.49
C LYS A 99 -32.74 9.16 -18.63
N GLN A 100 -32.94 8.30 -19.63
CA GLN A 100 -34.19 7.55 -19.81
C GLN A 100 -34.24 6.27 -18.98
N LEU A 101 -33.13 5.84 -18.36
CA LEU A 101 -33.05 4.62 -17.57
C LEU A 101 -33.48 4.89 -16.11
N PRO A 102 -34.70 4.51 -15.69
CA PRO A 102 -35.27 4.95 -14.43
C PRO A 102 -34.53 4.42 -13.19
N GLN A 103 -34.04 3.18 -13.18
CA GLN A 103 -33.35 2.61 -12.02
C GLN A 103 -31.94 3.18 -11.90
N LEU A 104 -31.24 3.42 -13.01
CA LEU A 104 -29.96 4.14 -13.02
C LEU A 104 -30.13 5.55 -12.47
N MET A 105 -31.12 6.30 -12.96
CA MET A 105 -31.37 7.67 -12.48
C MET A 105 -31.80 7.73 -11.02
N ALA A 106 -32.45 6.68 -10.51
CA ALA A 106 -32.78 6.53 -9.09
C ALA A 106 -31.62 5.97 -8.24
N HIS A 107 -30.49 5.59 -8.84
CA HIS A 107 -29.39 4.95 -8.12
C HIS A 107 -28.72 5.95 -7.16
N PRO A 108 -28.66 5.68 -5.85
CA PRO A 108 -28.22 6.68 -4.85
C PRO A 108 -26.76 7.10 -5.02
N GLY A 109 -25.94 6.20 -5.58
CA GLY A 109 -24.53 6.42 -5.86
C GLY A 109 -24.25 7.08 -7.22
N LEU A 110 -25.25 7.35 -8.06
CA LEU A 110 -25.03 8.08 -9.32
C LEU A 110 -24.74 9.56 -9.01
N GLU A 111 -23.72 10.11 -9.66
CA GLU A 111 -23.30 11.51 -9.51
C GLU A 111 -23.54 12.31 -10.80
N GLY A 112 -23.20 11.74 -11.95
CA GLY A 112 -23.37 12.46 -13.22
C GLY A 112 -22.81 11.74 -14.43
N PHE A 113 -22.84 12.45 -15.57
CA PHE A 113 -22.38 11.96 -16.86
C PHE A 113 -21.44 12.98 -17.51
N GLU A 114 -20.38 12.49 -18.15
CA GLU A 114 -19.41 13.28 -18.88
C GLU A 114 -19.11 12.59 -20.22
N VAL A 115 -19.10 13.31 -21.34
CA VAL A 115 -18.70 12.72 -22.63
C VAL A 115 -17.18 12.81 -22.75
N VAL A 116 -16.52 11.68 -23.00
CA VAL A 116 -15.06 11.57 -23.11
C VAL A 116 -14.66 10.93 -24.43
N GLU A 117 -13.46 11.30 -24.91
CA GLU A 117 -12.84 10.66 -26.07
C GLU A 117 -11.87 9.57 -25.61
N LYS A 118 -11.95 8.41 -26.27
CA LYS A 118 -11.08 7.24 -26.02
C LYS A 118 -10.60 6.69 -27.35
N TYR A 119 -9.42 6.08 -27.34
CA TYR A 119 -8.85 5.44 -28.52
C TYR A 119 -9.26 3.96 -28.58
N ASP A 120 -9.96 3.58 -29.65
CA ASP A 120 -10.31 2.19 -29.97
C ASP A 120 -9.13 1.54 -30.71
N SER A 121 -8.25 0.88 -29.95
CA SER A 121 -7.04 0.25 -30.48
C SER A 121 -7.30 -0.89 -31.46
N LEU A 122 -8.50 -1.48 -31.47
CA LEU A 122 -8.86 -2.54 -32.43
C LEU A 122 -9.22 -1.99 -33.80
N ARG A 123 -9.71 -0.75 -33.86
CA ARG A 123 -10.19 -0.09 -35.09
C ARG A 123 -9.36 1.12 -35.49
N ASP A 124 -8.31 1.42 -34.74
CA ASP A 124 -7.42 2.55 -34.95
C ASP A 124 -8.19 3.87 -35.15
N ARG A 125 -9.04 4.20 -34.17
CA ARG A 125 -9.85 5.42 -34.23
C ARG A 125 -10.21 5.96 -32.85
N THR A 126 -10.40 7.26 -32.76
CA THR A 126 -11.00 7.90 -31.59
C THR A 126 -12.52 7.69 -31.60
N ILE A 127 -13.07 7.27 -30.46
CA ILE A 127 -14.50 7.10 -30.22
C ILE A 127 -14.94 7.99 -29.06
N LYS A 128 -16.20 8.44 -29.09
CA LYS A 128 -16.84 9.14 -27.98
C LYS A 128 -17.62 8.14 -27.14
N LEU A 129 -17.40 8.17 -25.83
CA LEU A 129 -18.10 7.36 -24.84
C LEU A 129 -18.66 8.27 -23.75
N THR A 130 -19.66 7.78 -23.03
CA THR A 130 -20.15 8.45 -21.82
C THR A 130 -19.51 7.85 -20.59
N LYS A 131 -18.83 8.68 -19.82
CA LYS A 131 -18.33 8.40 -18.48
C LYS A 131 -19.47 8.59 -17.48
N VAL A 132 -19.84 7.51 -16.81
CA VAL A 132 -20.85 7.49 -15.74
C VAL A 132 -20.15 7.60 -14.41
N ILE A 133 -20.30 8.75 -13.75
CA ILE A 133 -19.60 9.11 -12.51
C ILE A 133 -20.44 8.67 -11.32
N ALA A 134 -19.80 8.07 -10.32
CA ALA A 134 -20.43 7.63 -9.10
C ALA A 134 -19.80 8.26 -7.85
N LYS A 135 -20.54 8.25 -6.75
CA LYS A 135 -20.12 8.78 -5.44
C LYS A 135 -19.08 7.92 -4.75
N ASP A 136 -19.12 6.61 -4.98
CA ASP A 136 -18.23 5.63 -4.34
C ASP A 136 -17.95 4.42 -5.26
N PRO A 137 -16.85 3.67 -5.04
CA PRO A 137 -16.48 2.55 -5.89
C PRO A 137 -17.52 1.40 -5.92
N LEU A 138 -18.24 1.18 -4.81
CA LEU A 138 -19.22 0.09 -4.71
C LEU A 138 -20.47 0.36 -5.54
N ALA A 139 -20.78 1.63 -5.81
CA ALA A 139 -21.82 2.04 -6.75
C ALA A 139 -21.49 1.66 -8.20
N ILE A 140 -20.22 1.68 -8.61
CA ILE A 140 -19.80 1.21 -9.94
C ILE A 140 -19.84 -0.32 -10.00
N GLY A 141 -19.25 -0.99 -9.02
CA GLY A 141 -19.19 -2.45 -8.96
C GLY A 141 -18.85 -2.96 -7.56
N GLY A 142 -19.43 -4.10 -7.19
CA GLY A 142 -19.17 -4.74 -5.89
C GLY A 142 -20.42 -5.11 -5.10
N ARG A 143 -21.59 -4.70 -5.56
CA ARG A 143 -22.90 -5.12 -5.03
C ARG A 143 -23.86 -5.43 -6.16
N ARG A 144 -24.84 -6.29 -5.90
CA ARG A 144 -25.94 -6.55 -6.83
C ARG A 144 -26.69 -5.24 -7.10
N GLY A 145 -26.96 -4.95 -8.37
CA GLY A 145 -27.63 -3.71 -8.76
C GLY A 145 -26.70 -2.50 -8.81
N ALA A 146 -25.38 -2.71 -8.84
CA ALA A 146 -24.44 -1.65 -9.16
C ALA A 146 -24.62 -1.14 -10.60
N ILE A 147 -24.15 0.09 -10.86
CA ILE A 147 -24.32 0.81 -12.14
C ILE A 147 -23.89 -0.04 -13.34
N ARG A 148 -22.79 -0.79 -13.23
CA ARG A 148 -22.29 -1.64 -14.33
C ARG A 148 -23.24 -2.77 -14.74
N GLU A 149 -24.10 -3.23 -13.83
CA GLU A 149 -25.10 -4.27 -14.07
C GLU A 149 -26.44 -3.65 -14.51
N LEU A 150 -26.71 -2.42 -14.06
CA LEU A 150 -27.93 -1.68 -14.38
C LEU A 150 -27.95 -1.23 -15.84
N ILE A 151 -26.87 -0.62 -16.31
CA ILE A 151 -26.82 0.00 -17.65
C ILE A 151 -27.20 -1.00 -18.75
N PRO A 152 -26.56 -2.18 -18.90
CA PRO A 152 -26.90 -3.10 -19.97
C PRO A 152 -28.32 -3.66 -19.87
N ARG A 153 -28.80 -3.89 -18.63
CA ARG A 153 -30.14 -4.43 -18.38
C ARG A 153 -31.22 -3.43 -18.76
N GLU A 154 -31.15 -2.21 -18.22
CA GLU A 154 -32.16 -1.20 -18.51
C GLU A 154 -32.10 -0.68 -19.93
N ALA A 155 -30.92 -0.62 -20.56
CA ALA A 155 -30.82 -0.28 -21.96
C ALA A 155 -31.61 -1.27 -22.84
N GLN A 156 -31.55 -2.56 -22.52
CA GLN A 156 -32.30 -3.58 -23.23
C GLN A 156 -33.81 -3.45 -22.94
N ASP A 157 -34.20 -3.27 -21.68
CA ASP A 157 -35.59 -3.25 -21.25
C ASP A 157 -36.34 -1.97 -21.67
N VAL A 158 -35.67 -0.82 -21.64
CA VAL A 158 -36.28 0.51 -21.86
C VAL A 158 -36.03 1.02 -23.28
N LEU A 159 -34.81 0.86 -23.80
CA LEU A 159 -34.42 1.40 -25.11
C LEU A 159 -34.42 0.35 -26.22
N GLY A 160 -34.55 -0.94 -25.88
CA GLY A 160 -34.39 -2.04 -26.83
C GLY A 160 -32.99 -2.14 -27.41
N LYS A 161 -31.97 -1.58 -26.73
CA LYS A 161 -30.58 -1.50 -27.20
C LYS A 161 -29.66 -2.33 -26.33
N GLN A 162 -28.71 -3.01 -26.98
CA GLN A 162 -27.61 -3.61 -26.27
C GLN A 162 -26.56 -2.53 -25.95
N ALA A 163 -26.40 -2.22 -24.65
CA ALA A 163 -25.36 -1.32 -24.17
C ALA A 163 -24.16 -2.09 -23.64
N ARG A 164 -22.97 -1.53 -23.84
CA ARG A 164 -21.72 -2.03 -23.29
C ARG A 164 -21.24 -1.14 -22.17
N VAL A 165 -20.53 -1.76 -21.22
CA VAL A 165 -19.89 -1.06 -20.11
C VAL A 165 -18.43 -1.47 -20.07
N TRP A 166 -17.53 -0.48 -20.05
CA TRP A 166 -16.08 -0.66 -19.98
C TRP A 166 -15.52 -0.03 -18.71
N GLU A 167 -14.29 -0.41 -18.36
CA GLU A 167 -13.54 0.07 -17.19
C GLU A 167 -14.25 -0.14 -15.83
N ALA A 168 -15.37 -0.89 -15.79
CA ALA A 168 -16.20 -1.13 -14.59
C ALA A 168 -15.75 -2.30 -13.69
N ALA A 169 -14.59 -2.89 -13.99
CA ALA A 169 -13.97 -3.96 -13.21
C ALA A 169 -12.57 -3.58 -12.69
N ILE A 170 -12.18 -2.32 -12.87
CA ILE A 170 -10.92 -1.77 -12.37
C ILE A 170 -11.14 -1.31 -10.93
N ARG A 171 -10.25 -1.69 -10.00
CA ARG A 171 -10.32 -1.21 -8.62
C ARG A 171 -10.09 0.30 -8.62
N TYR A 172 -10.85 1.05 -7.82
CA TYR A 172 -10.80 2.52 -7.85
C TYR A 172 -9.38 3.10 -7.66
N HIS A 173 -8.57 2.56 -6.74
CA HIS A 173 -7.20 3.06 -6.56
C HIS A 173 -6.34 2.86 -7.82
N HIS A 174 -6.59 1.83 -8.64
CA HIS A 174 -5.94 1.70 -9.94
C HIS A 174 -6.46 2.73 -10.94
N CYS A 175 -7.78 2.97 -11.02
CA CYS A 175 -8.32 4.06 -11.85
C CYS A 175 -7.67 5.40 -11.49
N TYR A 176 -7.58 5.70 -10.20
CA TYR A 176 -6.96 6.91 -9.70
C TYR A 176 -5.47 7.00 -10.08
N ILE A 177 -4.70 5.92 -9.90
CA ILE A 177 -3.30 5.84 -10.32
C ILE A 177 -3.15 6.12 -11.82
N PHE A 178 -3.98 5.48 -12.67
CA PHE A 178 -3.88 5.63 -14.12
C PHE A 178 -4.24 7.05 -14.57
N ASP A 179 -5.36 7.59 -14.09
CA ASP A 179 -5.84 8.90 -14.51
C ASP A 179 -4.96 10.04 -14.00
N ARG A 180 -4.34 9.86 -12.82
CA ARG A 180 -3.38 10.82 -12.24
C ARG A 180 -1.94 10.58 -12.71
N ASN A 181 -1.71 9.56 -13.53
CA ASN A 181 -0.39 9.12 -13.98
C ASN A 181 0.62 8.98 -12.81
N LEU A 182 0.17 8.33 -11.74
CA LEU A 182 1.01 8.09 -10.56
C LEU A 182 1.87 6.85 -10.75
N ALA A 183 3.09 6.89 -10.23
CA ALA A 183 4.04 5.79 -10.25
C ALA A 183 4.37 5.37 -8.81
N PRO A 184 3.70 4.34 -8.26
CA PRO A 184 4.08 3.77 -6.98
C PRO A 184 5.56 3.36 -6.96
N GLY A 185 6.25 3.64 -5.86
CA GLY A 185 7.69 3.47 -5.72
C GLY A 185 8.52 4.70 -6.12
N MET A 186 7.92 5.70 -6.79
CA MET A 186 8.63 6.92 -7.20
C MET A 186 8.54 8.04 -6.17
N LEU A 187 9.44 9.02 -6.30
CA LEU A 187 9.50 10.20 -5.46
C LEU A 187 8.47 11.27 -5.86
N TYR A 188 7.79 11.78 -4.85
CA TYR A 188 6.86 12.90 -4.93
C TYR A 188 7.14 13.85 -3.76
N ARG A 189 6.84 15.13 -3.96
CA ARG A 189 6.86 16.17 -2.93
C ARG A 189 5.50 16.85 -2.84
N ILE A 190 5.25 17.48 -1.71
CA ILE A 190 4.09 18.34 -1.53
C ILE A 190 4.56 19.78 -1.52
N VAL A 191 3.98 20.60 -2.40
CA VAL A 191 4.24 22.04 -2.49
C VAL A 191 2.90 22.75 -2.40
N ASP A 192 2.72 23.56 -1.36
CA ASP A 192 1.47 24.28 -1.08
C ASP A 192 0.22 23.38 -1.08
N GLY A 193 0.36 22.19 -0.50
CA GLY A 193 -0.71 21.18 -0.39
C GLY A 193 -0.93 20.36 -1.65
N LYS A 194 -0.22 20.64 -2.75
CA LYS A 194 -0.33 19.91 -4.01
C LYS A 194 0.76 18.87 -4.16
N LEU A 195 0.38 17.68 -4.62
CA LEU A 195 1.31 16.62 -4.96
C LEU A 195 2.02 16.91 -6.29
N VAL A 196 3.35 16.84 -6.30
CA VAL A 196 4.19 17.06 -7.49
C VAL A 196 5.19 15.90 -7.59
N GLN A 197 5.32 15.29 -8.77
CA GLN A 197 6.34 14.26 -9.00
C GLN A 197 7.73 14.90 -9.02
N SER A 198 8.68 14.30 -8.33
CA SER A 198 10.05 14.82 -8.25
C SER A 198 10.87 14.38 -9.46
N GLU A 199 11.69 15.29 -9.98
CA GLU A 199 12.65 14.98 -11.05
C GLU A 199 13.96 14.51 -10.40
N VAL A 200 14.15 13.19 -10.39
CA VAL A 200 15.26 12.58 -9.65
C VAL A 200 16.47 12.27 -10.54
N VAL A 201 16.22 12.05 -11.83
CA VAL A 201 17.27 11.75 -12.80
C VAL A 201 17.73 13.06 -13.45
N PRO A 202 19.03 13.42 -13.35
CA PRO A 202 19.56 14.60 -14.02
C PRO A 202 19.38 14.51 -15.54
N GLU A 203 19.06 15.62 -16.19
CA GLU A 203 18.83 15.67 -17.64
C GLU A 203 20.06 15.22 -18.44
N GLU A 204 21.27 15.54 -17.97
CA GLU A 204 22.52 15.08 -18.57
C GLU A 204 22.58 13.55 -18.69
N ARG A 205 22.09 12.81 -17.68
CA ARG A 205 22.03 11.34 -17.73
C ARG A 205 20.97 10.85 -18.71
N LEU A 206 19.83 11.52 -18.80
CA LEU A 206 18.80 11.18 -19.80
C LEU A 206 19.33 11.42 -21.22
N GLU A 207 20.08 12.50 -21.45
CA GLU A 207 20.74 12.77 -22.73
C GLU A 207 21.76 11.69 -23.11
N GLU A 208 22.55 11.20 -22.16
CA GLU A 208 23.47 10.08 -22.39
C GLU A 208 22.73 8.82 -22.82
N ILE A 209 21.63 8.48 -22.14
CA ILE A 209 20.78 7.33 -22.50
C ILE A 209 20.15 7.52 -23.89
N ARG A 210 19.66 8.73 -24.21
CA ARG A 210 19.13 9.04 -25.56
C ARG A 210 20.19 8.85 -26.65
N LYS A 211 21.43 9.29 -26.41
CA LYS A 211 22.54 9.11 -27.36
C LYS A 211 22.83 7.64 -27.63
N LEU A 212 22.76 6.79 -26.59
CA LEU A 212 22.92 5.34 -26.74
C LEU A 212 21.80 4.69 -27.58
N MET A 213 20.62 5.31 -27.62
CA MET A 213 19.43 4.81 -28.33
C MET A 213 19.08 5.60 -29.60
N ALA A 214 19.99 6.45 -30.11
CA ALA A 214 19.71 7.39 -31.20
C ALA A 214 19.31 6.74 -32.55
N GLY A 215 19.47 5.42 -32.70
CA GLY A 215 19.03 4.66 -33.88
C GLY A 215 17.59 4.13 -33.78
N GLU A 216 16.93 4.28 -32.65
CA GLU A 216 15.59 3.75 -32.40
C GLU A 216 14.47 4.70 -32.88
N PRO A 217 13.28 4.18 -33.22
CA PRO A 217 12.10 5.00 -33.49
C PRO A 217 11.75 5.95 -32.34
N GLU A 218 11.30 7.17 -32.68
CA GLU A 218 10.89 8.20 -31.70
C GLU A 218 9.86 7.71 -30.68
N GLU A 219 8.95 6.82 -31.10
CA GLU A 219 7.97 6.22 -30.20
C GLU A 219 8.63 5.38 -29.10
N TYR A 220 9.74 4.71 -29.40
CA TYR A 220 10.48 3.90 -28.43
C TYR A 220 11.30 4.77 -27.48
N LEU A 221 11.81 5.92 -27.92
CA LEU A 221 12.56 6.84 -27.07
C LEU A 221 11.73 7.32 -25.88
N LYS A 222 10.41 7.53 -26.06
CA LYS A 222 9.50 7.88 -24.96
C LYS A 222 9.45 6.81 -23.87
N TYR A 223 9.42 5.53 -24.26
CA TYR A 223 9.46 4.44 -23.31
C TYR A 223 10.84 4.34 -22.67
N VAL A 224 11.92 4.44 -23.43
CA VAL A 224 13.30 4.42 -22.90
C VAL A 224 13.47 5.45 -21.80
N GLU A 225 13.02 6.69 -22.00
CA GLU A 225 13.08 7.72 -20.96
C GLU A 225 12.24 7.38 -19.73
N MET A 226 11.03 6.84 -19.92
CA MET A 226 10.17 6.39 -18.82
C MET A 226 10.85 5.30 -17.99
N TRP A 227 11.44 4.28 -18.64
CA TRP A 227 12.16 3.20 -17.97
C TRP A 227 13.46 3.70 -17.32
N ALA A 228 14.19 4.60 -17.97
CA ALA A 228 15.40 5.21 -17.41
C ALA A 228 15.08 5.95 -16.11
N LYS A 229 14.01 6.76 -16.09
CA LYS A 229 13.55 7.47 -14.89
C LYS A 229 13.23 6.51 -13.74
N LEU A 230 12.61 5.37 -14.03
CA LEU A 230 12.29 4.33 -13.05
C LEU A 230 13.56 3.66 -12.51
N LEU A 231 14.46 3.23 -13.40
CA LEU A 231 15.62 2.39 -13.06
C LEU A 231 16.78 3.17 -12.42
N GLU A 232 16.89 4.46 -12.71
CA GLU A 232 17.88 5.37 -12.08
C GLU A 232 17.33 6.02 -10.80
N SER A 233 16.07 5.77 -10.43
CA SER A 233 15.51 6.29 -9.18
C SER A 233 16.19 5.60 -7.99
N PRO A 234 16.65 6.36 -6.97
CA PRO A 234 17.25 5.78 -5.78
C PRO A 234 16.24 4.91 -5.05
N ALA A 235 16.72 3.84 -4.43
CA ALA A 235 15.94 3.02 -3.52
C ALA A 235 16.26 3.42 -2.07
N PRO A 236 15.27 3.79 -1.24
CA PRO A 236 15.55 4.19 0.12
C PRO A 236 15.76 2.96 1.01
N GLU A 237 16.46 3.15 2.11
CA GLU A 237 16.39 2.22 3.24
C GLU A 237 15.04 2.40 3.95
N PHE A 238 14.25 1.33 4.01
CA PHE A 238 12.94 1.36 4.67
C PHE A 238 13.08 0.93 6.14
N ARG A 239 12.80 1.87 7.05
CA ARG A 239 12.66 1.58 8.49
C ARG A 239 11.49 0.61 8.70
N ARG A 240 11.73 -0.55 9.30
CA ARG A 240 10.78 -1.67 9.32
C ARG A 240 10.94 -2.52 10.58
N VAL A 241 9.90 -3.29 10.91
CA VAL A 241 9.96 -4.29 11.98
C VAL A 241 9.32 -5.59 11.50
N ALA A 242 10.01 -6.71 11.72
CA ALA A 242 9.40 -8.02 11.59
C ALA A 242 8.67 -8.37 12.88
N LEU A 243 7.45 -8.89 12.76
CA LEU A 243 6.58 -9.29 13.87
C LEU A 243 6.15 -10.73 13.68
N ASP A 244 6.20 -11.49 14.77
CA ASP A 244 5.74 -12.87 14.86
C ASP A 244 5.10 -13.10 16.25
N ILE A 245 4.02 -13.87 16.33
CA ILE A 245 3.33 -14.14 17.59
C ILE A 245 3.33 -15.62 17.96
N GLU A 246 3.32 -15.88 19.26
CA GLU A 246 3.05 -17.20 19.81
C GLU A 246 1.78 -17.19 20.65
N VAL A 247 0.92 -18.17 20.41
CA VAL A 247 -0.39 -18.30 21.04
C VAL A 247 -0.41 -19.54 21.91
N PHE A 248 -0.96 -19.41 23.12
CA PHE A 248 -1.18 -20.57 23.97
C PHE A 248 -2.11 -21.58 23.28
N THR A 249 -1.69 -22.83 23.24
CA THR A 249 -2.51 -23.90 22.69
C THR A 249 -2.65 -25.02 23.74
N PRO A 250 -3.88 -25.38 24.18
CA PRO A 250 -4.08 -26.43 25.17
C PRO A 250 -3.77 -27.83 24.62
N VAL A 251 -3.81 -28.00 23.30
CA VAL A 251 -3.53 -29.26 22.59
C VAL A 251 -2.46 -28.99 21.54
N ALA A 252 -1.24 -29.50 21.75
CA ALA A 252 -0.07 -29.18 20.92
C ALA A 252 -0.24 -29.41 19.40
N THR A 253 -1.12 -30.33 19.00
CA THR A 253 -1.35 -30.67 17.58
C THR A 253 -2.42 -29.82 16.89
N ARG A 254 -3.09 -28.91 17.62
CA ARG A 254 -4.20 -28.11 17.08
C ARG A 254 -3.70 -26.71 16.74
N VAL A 255 -3.77 -26.33 15.46
CA VAL A 255 -3.53 -24.95 15.05
C VAL A 255 -4.70 -24.08 15.53
N PRO A 256 -4.46 -22.99 16.28
CA PRO A 256 -5.52 -22.06 16.68
C PRO A 256 -6.20 -21.43 15.47
N ASP A 257 -7.51 -21.18 15.56
CA ASP A 257 -8.21 -20.37 14.56
C ASP A 257 -7.98 -18.89 14.86
N ALA A 258 -7.35 -18.17 13.93
CA ALA A 258 -7.01 -16.77 14.10
C ALA A 258 -8.21 -15.81 14.14
N ARG A 259 -9.34 -16.19 13.54
CA ARG A 259 -10.57 -15.40 13.62
C ARG A 259 -11.28 -15.60 14.95
N GLU A 260 -11.22 -16.81 15.48
CA GLU A 260 -11.76 -17.09 16.80
C GLU A 260 -10.85 -16.53 17.90
N ALA A 261 -9.53 -16.59 17.78
CA ALA A 261 -8.59 -16.01 18.74
C ALA A 261 -8.92 -16.35 20.22
N GLU A 262 -9.25 -17.63 20.49
CA GLU A 262 -9.78 -18.10 21.78
C GLU A 262 -8.77 -17.99 22.93
N HIS A 263 -7.49 -18.21 22.63
CA HIS A 263 -6.43 -18.35 23.62
C HIS A 263 -5.52 -17.10 23.68
N PRO A 264 -4.83 -16.89 24.81
CA PRO A 264 -3.97 -15.72 24.96
C PRO A 264 -2.75 -15.79 24.04
N ILE A 265 -2.33 -14.63 23.54
CA ILE A 265 -1.00 -14.41 22.99
C ILE A 265 -0.02 -14.46 24.16
N ILE A 266 0.97 -15.35 24.09
CA ILE A 266 1.94 -15.60 25.16
C ILE A 266 3.31 -14.99 24.88
N ALA A 267 3.65 -14.79 23.61
CA ALA A 267 4.86 -14.09 23.21
C ALA A 267 4.64 -13.32 21.91
N VAL A 268 5.39 -12.24 21.72
CA VAL A 268 5.51 -11.52 20.46
C VAL A 268 6.98 -11.20 20.22
N ALA A 269 7.54 -11.71 19.13
CA ALA A 269 8.89 -11.38 18.71
C ALA A 269 8.86 -10.16 17.79
N LEU A 270 9.80 -9.24 18.01
CA LEU A 270 9.95 -8.01 17.25
C LEU A 270 11.41 -7.84 16.86
N VAL A 271 11.66 -7.82 15.55
CA VAL A 271 13.01 -7.66 14.99
C VAL A 271 13.02 -6.40 14.11
N PRO A 272 13.43 -5.26 14.65
CA PRO A 272 13.45 -4.01 13.89
C PRO A 272 14.67 -3.93 12.96
N SER A 273 14.60 -3.10 11.93
CA SER A 273 15.75 -2.74 11.08
C SER A 273 16.78 -1.86 11.79
N ASP A 274 16.35 -1.27 12.90
CA ASP A 274 17.06 -0.28 13.69
C ASP A 274 16.82 -0.57 15.18
N GLY A 275 17.85 -0.43 16.01
CA GLY A 275 17.73 -0.73 17.43
C GLY A 275 17.80 -2.23 17.75
N GLU A 276 17.33 -2.59 18.94
CA GLU A 276 17.49 -3.93 19.51
C GLU A 276 16.27 -4.81 19.27
N SER A 277 16.52 -6.11 19.06
CA SER A 277 15.46 -7.10 18.97
C SER A 277 14.86 -7.36 20.34
N ARG A 278 13.55 -7.62 20.40
CA ARG A 278 12.87 -7.87 21.67
C ARG A 278 11.79 -8.92 21.56
N VAL A 279 11.54 -9.62 22.66
CA VAL A 279 10.42 -10.54 22.83
C VAL A 279 9.56 -10.04 23.98
N LEU A 280 8.31 -9.74 23.67
CA LEU A 280 7.30 -9.37 24.67
C LEU A 280 6.68 -10.67 25.20
N LEU A 281 6.76 -10.92 26.50
CA LEU A 281 6.32 -12.16 27.13
C LEU A 281 5.19 -11.91 28.13
N LEU A 282 4.12 -12.70 28.03
CA LEU A 282 3.04 -12.70 29.02
C LEU A 282 3.42 -13.53 30.24
N ARG A 283 3.39 -12.91 31.44
CA ARG A 283 3.53 -13.65 32.70
C ARG A 283 2.31 -14.54 32.93
N ARG A 284 2.55 -15.82 33.19
CA ARG A 284 1.51 -16.82 33.43
C ARG A 284 1.64 -17.37 34.84
N GLN A 285 0.52 -17.48 35.56
CA GLN A 285 0.51 -18.00 36.91
C GLN A 285 1.05 -19.44 36.95
N GLY A 286 1.92 -19.73 37.90
CA GLY A 286 2.51 -21.06 38.11
C GLY A 286 3.63 -21.45 37.15
N MET A 287 4.01 -20.58 36.21
CA MET A 287 5.15 -20.79 35.31
C MET A 287 6.40 -20.14 35.89
N LYS A 288 7.49 -20.92 36.04
CA LYS A 288 8.80 -20.38 36.41
C LYS A 288 9.48 -19.79 35.19
N GLU A 289 10.30 -18.76 35.42
CA GLU A 289 11.20 -18.25 34.38
C GLU A 289 12.22 -19.33 34.02
N GLY A 290 12.46 -19.51 32.72
CA GLY A 290 13.51 -20.38 32.22
C GLY A 290 14.89 -19.74 32.37
N ASP A 291 15.94 -20.55 32.31
CA ASP A 291 17.35 -20.16 32.39
C ASP A 291 18.06 -20.24 31.02
N GLU A 292 17.31 -20.46 29.94
CA GLU A 292 17.85 -20.55 28.59
C GLU A 292 18.52 -19.22 28.18
N PRO A 293 19.77 -19.26 27.70
CA PRO A 293 20.47 -18.04 27.28
C PRO A 293 19.78 -17.42 26.06
N LEU A 294 19.59 -16.11 26.10
CA LEU A 294 19.04 -15.36 24.99
C LEU A 294 20.08 -15.20 23.87
N PRO A 295 19.65 -15.17 22.60
CA PRO A 295 20.53 -14.74 21.52
C PRO A 295 21.07 -13.33 21.79
N GLU A 296 22.29 -13.07 21.31
CA GLU A 296 22.93 -11.76 21.46
C GLU A 296 22.07 -10.65 20.83
N GLY A 297 21.90 -9.54 21.56
CA GLY A 297 21.10 -8.40 21.10
C GLY A 297 19.57 -8.54 21.25
N VAL A 298 19.09 -9.58 21.93
CA VAL A 298 17.66 -9.80 22.23
C VAL A 298 17.32 -9.41 23.67
N LYS A 299 16.31 -8.54 23.85
CA LYS A 299 15.76 -8.17 25.16
C LYS A 299 14.42 -8.84 25.44
N LEU A 300 14.22 -9.31 26.67
CA LEU A 300 12.92 -9.77 27.15
C LEU A 300 12.18 -8.64 27.86
N GLU A 301 10.92 -8.43 27.48
CA GLU A 301 10.00 -7.54 28.17
C GLU A 301 8.84 -8.35 28.72
N TYR A 302 8.60 -8.30 30.02
CA TYR A 302 7.52 -9.07 30.66
C TYR A 302 6.31 -8.19 30.93
N TYR A 303 5.13 -8.73 30.66
CA TYR A 303 3.83 -8.07 30.85
C TYR A 303 2.95 -8.90 31.78
N ASP A 304 2.28 -8.26 32.74
CA ASP A 304 1.42 -8.91 33.73
C ASP A 304 0.03 -9.24 33.16
N SER A 305 -0.37 -8.55 32.09
CA SER A 305 -1.63 -8.79 31.39
C SER A 305 -1.45 -8.83 29.87
N GLU A 306 -2.32 -9.60 29.20
CA GLU A 306 -2.35 -9.65 27.73
C GLU A 306 -2.77 -8.30 27.13
N HIS A 307 -3.55 -7.51 27.87
CA HIS A 307 -3.95 -6.17 27.46
C HIS A 307 -2.73 -5.25 27.33
N GLU A 308 -1.88 -5.17 28.34
CA GLU A 308 -0.65 -4.34 28.30
C GLU A 308 0.34 -4.82 27.23
N LEU A 309 0.44 -6.14 27.03
CA LEU A 309 1.23 -6.73 25.95
C LEU A 309 0.73 -6.24 24.58
N LEU A 310 -0.58 -6.28 24.34
CA LEU A 310 -1.16 -5.79 23.07
C LEU A 310 -1.04 -4.28 22.91
N GLU A 311 -1.15 -3.49 23.98
CA GLU A 311 -0.84 -2.07 23.93
C GLU A 311 0.60 -1.82 23.48
N ALA A 312 1.56 -2.60 23.99
CA ALA A 312 2.94 -2.54 23.55
C ALA A 312 3.09 -2.88 22.06
N VAL A 313 2.44 -3.93 21.58
CA VAL A 313 2.39 -4.26 20.15
C VAL A 313 1.82 -3.10 19.34
N PHE A 314 0.73 -2.48 19.78
CA PHE A 314 0.10 -1.37 19.07
C PHE A 314 0.99 -0.13 19.00
N ARG A 315 1.81 0.13 20.02
CA ARG A 315 2.83 1.19 19.96
C ARG A 315 3.80 0.92 18.80
N VAL A 316 4.29 -0.31 18.68
CA VAL A 316 5.21 -0.70 17.60
C VAL A 316 4.56 -0.57 16.23
N LEU A 317 3.33 -1.06 16.06
CA LEU A 317 2.60 -0.96 14.80
C LEU A 317 2.29 0.50 14.37
N ARG A 318 2.26 1.44 15.32
CA ARG A 318 2.10 2.88 15.06
C ARG A 318 3.43 3.57 14.78
N GLU A 319 4.51 3.09 15.38
CA GLU A 319 5.85 3.67 15.26
C GLU A 319 6.53 3.30 13.93
N TYR A 320 6.46 2.03 13.54
CA TYR A 320 7.17 1.54 12.36
C TYR A 320 6.35 1.76 11.09
N PRO A 321 6.93 2.41 10.06
CA PRO A 321 6.21 2.66 8.82
C PRO A 321 5.99 1.38 8.01
N PHE A 322 6.83 0.36 8.19
CA PHE A 322 6.66 -0.95 7.55
C PHE A 322 6.69 -2.06 8.60
N VAL A 323 5.70 -2.94 8.56
CA VAL A 323 5.63 -4.14 9.40
C VAL A 323 5.62 -5.35 8.50
N ILE A 324 6.54 -6.27 8.78
CA ILE A 324 6.76 -7.48 8.01
C ILE A 324 6.29 -8.67 8.84
N THR A 325 5.55 -9.57 8.22
CA THR A 325 5.18 -10.85 8.83
C THR A 325 5.37 -11.97 7.82
N PHE A 326 5.25 -13.22 8.27
CA PHE A 326 5.14 -14.37 7.39
C PHE A 326 3.82 -15.08 7.68
N ASN A 327 2.87 -15.01 6.74
CA ASN A 327 1.49 -15.51 6.90
C ASN A 327 0.63 -14.69 7.89
N GLY A 328 1.05 -13.45 8.19
CA GLY A 328 0.34 -12.62 9.17
C GLY A 328 -1.03 -12.11 8.71
N ASP A 329 -1.32 -12.08 7.40
CA ASP A 329 -2.69 -11.82 6.92
C ASP A 329 -3.66 -12.94 7.30
N ASN A 330 -3.19 -14.18 7.40
CA ASN A 330 -4.02 -15.32 7.74
C ASN A 330 -3.93 -15.67 9.24
N PHE A 331 -2.84 -15.30 9.91
CA PHE A 331 -2.59 -15.65 11.32
C PHE A 331 -2.27 -14.43 12.19
N ASP A 332 -1.05 -13.91 12.22
CA ASP A 332 -0.58 -12.95 13.24
C ASP A 332 -1.47 -11.71 13.42
N LEU A 333 -1.59 -10.88 12.38
CA LEU A 333 -2.37 -9.63 12.47
C LEU A 333 -3.87 -9.91 12.55
N CYS A 334 -4.33 -11.02 11.96
CA CYS A 334 -5.69 -11.53 12.11
C CYS A 334 -5.99 -11.83 13.58
N TYR A 335 -5.14 -12.65 14.21
CA TYR A 335 -5.26 -13.09 15.59
C TYR A 335 -5.20 -11.89 16.54
N ILE A 336 -4.22 -11.00 16.37
CA ILE A 336 -4.08 -9.78 17.18
C ILE A 336 -5.35 -8.93 17.09
N TRP A 337 -5.88 -8.69 15.89
CA TRP A 337 -7.10 -7.90 15.69
C TRP A 337 -8.30 -8.50 16.42
N HIS A 338 -8.56 -9.80 16.22
CA HIS A 338 -9.69 -10.48 16.84
C HIS A 338 -9.53 -10.62 18.36
N ARG A 339 -8.31 -10.91 18.83
CA ARG A 339 -7.99 -11.02 20.26
C ARG A 339 -8.17 -9.70 20.98
N ALA A 340 -7.70 -8.60 20.40
CA ALA A 340 -7.86 -7.27 20.96
C ALA A 340 -9.34 -6.91 21.16
N LEU A 341 -10.18 -7.19 20.16
CA LEU A 341 -11.62 -6.97 20.28
C LEU A 341 -12.24 -7.79 21.43
N LYS A 342 -11.80 -9.04 21.62
CA LYS A 342 -12.25 -9.90 22.73
C LYS A 342 -11.79 -9.39 24.10
N LEU A 343 -10.64 -8.72 24.16
CA LEU A 343 -10.10 -8.10 25.38
C LEU A 343 -10.70 -6.72 25.69
N GLY A 344 -11.60 -6.22 24.84
CA GLY A 344 -12.35 -4.99 25.08
C GLY A 344 -11.76 -3.73 24.44
N PHE A 345 -10.72 -3.85 23.61
CA PHE A 345 -10.21 -2.72 22.83
C PHE A 345 -11.27 -2.23 21.84
N LYS A 346 -11.42 -0.90 21.75
CA LYS A 346 -12.25 -0.28 20.71
C LYS A 346 -11.53 -0.34 19.37
N ARG A 347 -12.29 -0.30 18.27
CA ARG A 347 -11.74 -0.43 16.91
C ARG A 347 -10.74 0.68 16.58
N GLU A 348 -10.97 1.89 17.08
CA GLU A 348 -10.10 3.06 16.92
C GLU A 348 -8.76 2.94 17.68
N GLU A 349 -8.70 2.08 18.69
CA GLU A 349 -7.50 1.82 19.49
C GLU A 349 -6.57 0.80 18.81
N ILE A 350 -7.09 0.01 17.87
CA ILE A 350 -6.34 -1.03 17.18
C ILE A 350 -5.77 -0.47 15.87
N PRO A 351 -4.43 -0.39 15.69
CA PRO A 351 -3.80 0.20 14.50
C PRO A 351 -3.83 -0.70 13.26
N ILE A 352 -4.68 -1.73 13.25
CA ILE A 352 -4.87 -2.70 12.15
C ILE A 352 -6.24 -2.41 11.51
N ARG A 353 -6.40 -2.69 10.21
CA ARG A 353 -7.64 -2.56 9.46
C ARG A 353 -7.93 -3.89 8.80
N ALA A 354 -8.91 -4.60 9.33
CA ALA A 354 -9.37 -5.86 8.77
C ALA A 354 -10.08 -5.64 7.42
N GLY A 355 -9.52 -6.23 6.38
CA GLY A 355 -10.14 -6.43 5.07
C GLY A 355 -10.77 -7.82 4.96
N LYS A 356 -11.12 -8.24 3.74
CA LYS A 356 -11.71 -9.57 3.52
C LYS A 356 -10.72 -10.70 3.82
N ASP A 357 -9.51 -10.58 3.28
CA ASP A 357 -8.44 -11.59 3.34
C ASP A 357 -7.06 -10.91 3.57
N THR A 358 -7.07 -9.73 4.17
CA THR A 358 -5.89 -8.87 4.40
C THR A 358 -6.06 -8.06 5.68
N TYR A 359 -4.99 -7.81 6.42
CA TYR A 359 -4.96 -7.00 7.63
C TYR A 359 -3.95 -5.86 7.44
N LEU A 360 -4.45 -4.70 7.02
CA LEU A 360 -3.61 -3.54 6.71
C LEU A 360 -3.34 -2.71 7.96
N LEU A 361 -2.36 -1.80 7.92
CA LEU A 361 -2.14 -0.85 9.01
C LEU A 361 -2.80 0.49 8.73
N SER A 362 -3.33 1.11 9.79
CA SER A 362 -3.95 2.43 9.70
C SER A 362 -2.97 3.50 9.21
N TYR A 363 -1.73 3.47 9.72
CA TYR A 363 -0.68 4.42 9.37
C TYR A 363 0.38 3.78 8.47
N GLY A 364 1.00 2.69 8.93
CA GLY A 364 2.05 1.97 8.22
C GLY A 364 1.61 1.16 7.00
N ILE A 365 2.54 0.40 6.45
CA ILE A 365 2.35 -0.63 5.44
C ILE A 365 2.62 -1.98 6.08
N HIS A 366 1.69 -2.92 5.88
CA HIS A 366 1.93 -4.33 6.21
C HIS A 366 2.40 -5.06 4.94
N ILE A 367 3.45 -5.86 5.07
CA ILE A 367 4.00 -6.71 4.03
C ILE A 367 4.00 -8.15 4.53
N ASP A 368 3.11 -8.97 3.98
CA ASP A 368 3.10 -10.42 4.24
C ASP A 368 4.04 -11.13 3.24
N LEU A 369 5.17 -11.62 3.75
CA LEU A 369 6.16 -12.32 2.93
C LEU A 369 5.67 -13.69 2.45
N TYR A 370 4.71 -14.32 3.13
CA TYR A 370 4.13 -15.57 2.65
C TYR A 370 3.47 -15.33 1.29
N LYS A 371 2.67 -14.26 1.15
CA LYS A 371 2.04 -13.91 -0.13
C LYS A 371 3.06 -13.54 -1.19
N LEU A 372 4.14 -12.86 -0.82
CA LEU A 372 5.22 -12.48 -1.74
C LEU A 372 5.92 -13.72 -2.31
N PHE A 373 6.36 -14.66 -1.47
CA PHE A 373 7.09 -15.85 -1.93
C PHE A 373 6.20 -16.91 -2.60
N HIS A 374 4.89 -16.85 -2.42
CA HIS A 374 3.93 -17.64 -3.21
C HIS A 374 3.68 -17.05 -4.60
N ASN A 375 4.21 -15.87 -4.90
CA ASN A 375 4.15 -15.33 -6.24
C ASN A 375 5.05 -16.15 -7.18
N ARG A 376 4.42 -16.88 -8.11
CA ARG A 376 5.11 -17.72 -9.10
C ARG A 376 6.14 -16.96 -9.94
N ALA A 377 5.98 -15.65 -10.12
CA ALA A 377 6.94 -14.83 -10.87
C ALA A 377 8.26 -14.60 -10.13
N LEU A 378 8.30 -14.83 -8.80
CA LEU A 378 9.49 -14.67 -7.97
C LEU A 378 10.13 -16.01 -7.59
N GLN A 379 9.51 -17.12 -7.96
CA GLN A 379 10.06 -18.45 -7.77
C GLN A 379 11.01 -18.73 -8.96
N ILE A 380 12.31 -18.68 -8.69
CA ILE A 380 13.38 -18.97 -9.66
C ILE A 380 13.60 -20.47 -9.76
#